data_AF-T2M8B4-F1
#
_entry.id   AF-T2M8B4-F1
#
_cell.length_a   1.000
_cell.length_b   1.000
_cell.length_c   1.000
_cell.angle_alpha   90.00
_cell.angle_beta   90.00
_cell.angle_gamma   90.00
#
_symmetry.space_group_name_H-M   'P 1'
#
loop_
_entity.id
_entity.type
_entity.pdbx_description
1 polymer ?
#
loop_
_entity_poly.entity_id
_entity_poly.type
_entity_poly.pdbx_seq_one_letter_code
_entity_poly.pdbx_strand_id
1 'polypeptide(L)'
;MPPKRKKAVLYTETSAKKAKNTEDNISSMQKYFKSALSCEASLCKYSDRKCEEWFYKYADENKKFIGPVGIERLCKDLQVEPEDVVTLVIAWKLGAESMGYFKLNEWKNGMASMECDNIIKLKSMLSSLRDLLKDGAQFKKIYRYAFDFSRDKDQKSLDITTAKAMLLLLLNNSWSLISDFIEFLNQSKYKIINRDQWNSLLEFIRTVSSSDFSKYDETGAWPVMLDEFVQWYLDKTKMS
;
A
#
# COMPACT_ATOMS: atom_id res chain seq x y z
N MET A 1 -76.03 -58.33 20.56
CA MET A 1 -74.57 -58.37 20.28
C MET A 1 -74.22 -57.27 19.27
N PRO A 2 -73.07 -56.57 19.42
CA PRO A 2 -72.54 -55.57 18.48
C PRO A 2 -71.88 -56.29 17.26
N PRO A 3 -71.35 -55.63 16.17
CA PRO A 3 -70.82 -54.26 16.12
C PRO A 3 -70.89 -53.42 14.79
N LYS A 4 -70.64 -52.10 14.97
CA LYS A 4 -69.76 -51.15 14.23
C LYS A 4 -70.06 -50.57 12.82
N ARG A 5 -70.12 -49.21 12.81
CA ARG A 5 -69.79 -48.24 11.74
C ARG A 5 -68.35 -48.38 11.17
N LYS A 6 -68.14 -47.97 9.91
CA LYS A 6 -67.11 -47.02 9.37
C LYS A 6 -67.44 -46.72 7.88
N LYS A 7 -67.91 -45.52 7.50
CA LYS A 7 -67.21 -44.26 7.08
C LYS A 7 -66.42 -44.32 5.75
N ALA A 8 -66.70 -43.30 4.93
CA ALA A 8 -66.22 -42.95 3.59
C ALA A 8 -64.71 -42.58 3.47
N VAL A 9 -64.21 -42.51 2.22
CA VAL A 9 -63.76 -41.30 1.47
C VAL A 9 -62.64 -41.62 0.46
N LEU A 10 -62.90 -41.17 -0.78
CA LEU A 10 -62.06 -40.68 -1.88
C LEU A 10 -60.53 -40.49 -1.69
N TYR A 11 -59.82 -40.62 -2.84
CA TYR A 11 -58.48 -40.12 -3.25
C TYR A 11 -57.29 -41.07 -3.22
N THR A 12 -56.76 -41.38 -4.42
CA THR A 12 -55.30 -41.54 -4.68
C THR A 12 -54.94 -41.28 -6.15
N GLU A 13 -54.78 -40.01 -6.53
CA GLU A 13 -53.97 -39.59 -7.69
C GLU A 13 -53.30 -38.25 -7.34
N THR A 14 -52.20 -38.26 -6.58
CA THR A 14 -51.49 -36.99 -6.28
C THR A 14 -50.02 -37.10 -5.86
N SER A 15 -49.45 -38.31 -5.72
CA SER A 15 -48.09 -38.44 -5.15
C SER A 15 -46.95 -38.38 -6.19
N ALA A 16 -47.16 -38.83 -7.44
CA ALA A 16 -46.08 -38.88 -8.44
C ALA A 16 -45.76 -37.51 -9.09
N LYS A 17 -46.76 -36.64 -9.26
CA LYS A 17 -46.57 -35.29 -9.83
C LYS A 17 -45.91 -34.31 -8.85
N LYS A 18 -46.06 -34.54 -7.54
CA LYS A 18 -45.44 -33.71 -6.49
C LYS A 18 -43.95 -34.00 -6.34
N ALA A 19 -43.52 -35.26 -6.46
CA ALA A 19 -42.11 -35.66 -6.37
C ALA A 19 -41.27 -35.09 -7.54
N LYS A 20 -41.73 -35.23 -8.79
CA LYS A 20 -41.04 -34.66 -9.97
C LYS A 20 -40.89 -33.14 -9.90
N ASN A 21 -41.95 -32.42 -9.52
CA ASN A 21 -41.89 -30.97 -9.34
C ASN A 21 -40.94 -30.52 -8.21
N THR A 22 -40.63 -31.40 -7.25
CA THR A 22 -39.71 -31.08 -6.15
C THR A 22 -38.26 -31.32 -6.58
N GLU A 23 -37.98 -32.39 -7.33
CA GLU A 23 -36.66 -32.68 -7.90
C GLU A 23 -36.24 -31.66 -8.97
N ASP A 24 -37.17 -31.25 -9.85
CA ASP A 24 -36.91 -30.24 -10.88
C ASP A 24 -36.65 -28.84 -10.25
N ASN A 25 -37.31 -28.52 -9.14
CA ASN A 25 -37.07 -27.29 -8.38
C ASN A 25 -35.72 -27.32 -7.64
N ILE A 26 -35.33 -28.46 -7.06
CA ILE A 26 -34.02 -28.62 -6.40
C ILE A 26 -32.89 -28.51 -7.43
N SER A 27 -33.02 -29.14 -8.59
CA SER A 27 -32.04 -29.05 -9.69
C SER A 27 -31.91 -27.62 -10.22
N SER A 28 -33.02 -26.91 -10.39
CA SER A 28 -33.04 -25.50 -10.80
C SER A 28 -32.36 -24.61 -9.75
N MET A 29 -32.71 -24.76 -8.47
CA MET A 29 -32.10 -24.01 -7.36
C MET A 29 -30.59 -24.29 -7.22
N GLN A 30 -30.15 -25.54 -7.40
CA GLN A 30 -28.73 -25.88 -7.43
C GLN A 30 -28.00 -25.24 -8.62
N LYS A 31 -28.66 -25.16 -9.79
CA LYS A 31 -28.10 -24.49 -10.98
C LYS A 31 -27.99 -22.97 -10.79
N TYR A 32 -28.98 -22.35 -10.14
CA TYR A 32 -28.92 -20.95 -9.73
C TYR A 32 -27.81 -20.70 -8.70
N PHE A 33 -27.68 -21.55 -7.67
CA PHE A 33 -26.60 -21.43 -6.69
C PHE A 33 -25.23 -21.59 -7.35
N LYS A 34 -25.04 -22.59 -8.22
CA LYS A 34 -23.78 -22.83 -8.93
C LYS A 34 -23.43 -21.69 -9.90
N SER A 35 -24.44 -21.10 -10.54
CA SER A 35 -24.32 -19.89 -11.36
C SER A 35 -23.95 -18.66 -10.52
N ALA A 36 -24.61 -18.46 -9.38
CA ALA A 36 -24.34 -17.36 -8.46
C ALA A 36 -22.92 -17.46 -7.87
N LEU A 37 -22.49 -18.65 -7.42
CA LEU A 37 -21.12 -18.93 -6.98
C LEU A 37 -20.11 -18.74 -8.12
N SER A 38 -20.44 -19.12 -9.36
CA SER A 38 -19.60 -18.86 -10.54
C SER A 38 -19.52 -17.36 -10.89
N CYS A 39 -20.57 -16.58 -10.60
CA CYS A 39 -20.64 -15.16 -10.85
C CYS A 39 -19.90 -14.37 -9.76
N GLU A 40 -20.03 -14.76 -8.50
CA GLU A 40 -19.21 -14.26 -7.39
C GLU A 40 -17.73 -14.62 -7.60
N ALA A 41 -17.45 -15.83 -8.09
CA ALA A 41 -16.09 -16.26 -8.48
C ALA A 41 -15.53 -15.47 -9.68
N SER A 42 -16.37 -14.92 -10.55
CA SER A 42 -15.93 -14.08 -11.68
C SER A 42 -15.82 -12.60 -11.32
N LEU A 43 -16.54 -12.15 -10.28
CA LEU A 43 -16.41 -10.83 -9.66
C LEU A 43 -15.09 -10.67 -8.87
N CYS A 44 -14.52 -11.76 -8.35
CA CYS A 44 -13.25 -11.73 -7.61
C CYS A 44 -12.00 -11.89 -8.49
N LYS A 45 -12.11 -12.35 -9.75
CA LYS A 45 -10.95 -12.40 -10.67
C LYS A 45 -10.55 -11.02 -11.15
N TYR A 46 -9.25 -10.80 -11.31
CA TYR A 46 -8.70 -9.58 -11.90
C TYR A 46 -9.15 -9.41 -13.35
N SER A 47 -9.38 -8.17 -13.77
CA SER A 47 -9.71 -7.80 -15.15
C SER A 47 -8.95 -6.54 -15.59
N ASP A 48 -8.13 -6.67 -16.65
CA ASP A 48 -7.41 -5.54 -17.25
C ASP A 48 -8.34 -4.40 -17.67
N ARG A 49 -9.50 -4.73 -18.25
CA ARG A 49 -10.49 -3.73 -18.67
C ARG A 49 -11.02 -2.93 -17.49
N LYS A 50 -11.40 -3.60 -16.39
CA LYS A 50 -11.87 -2.93 -15.17
C LYS A 50 -10.77 -2.06 -14.55
N CYS A 51 -9.54 -2.57 -14.52
CA CYS A 51 -8.37 -1.86 -14.00
C CYS A 51 -8.10 -0.56 -14.78
N GLU A 52 -8.23 -0.60 -16.11
CA GLU A 52 -8.06 0.55 -16.98
C GLU A 52 -9.23 1.55 -16.88
N GLU A 53 -10.47 1.08 -16.83
CA GLU A 53 -11.64 1.94 -16.56
C GLU A 53 -11.52 2.66 -15.22
N TRP A 54 -10.99 1.96 -14.21
CA TRP A 54 -10.75 2.52 -12.89
C TRP A 54 -9.68 3.62 -12.90
N PHE A 55 -8.61 3.47 -13.70
CA PHE A 55 -7.61 4.52 -13.90
C PHE A 55 -8.24 5.81 -14.44
N TYR A 56 -9.08 5.70 -15.48
CA TYR A 56 -9.70 6.88 -16.11
C TYR A 56 -10.68 7.62 -15.20
N LYS A 57 -11.12 7.03 -14.09
CA LYS A 57 -11.91 7.73 -13.06
C LYS A 57 -11.11 8.88 -12.42
N TYR A 58 -9.79 8.71 -12.27
CA TYR A 58 -8.92 9.68 -11.61
C TYR A 58 -7.99 10.42 -12.56
N ALA A 59 -7.81 9.91 -13.78
CA ALA A 59 -6.93 10.51 -14.78
C ALA A 59 -7.32 11.96 -15.11
N ASP A 60 -6.31 12.75 -15.51
CA ASP A 60 -6.48 14.11 -15.97
C ASP A 60 -7.17 14.14 -17.35
N GLU A 61 -7.54 15.33 -17.85
CA GLU A 61 -8.28 15.51 -19.12
C GLU A 61 -7.61 14.84 -20.33
N ASN A 62 -6.27 14.81 -20.34
CA ASN A 62 -5.48 14.17 -21.39
C ASN A 62 -5.48 12.63 -21.32
N LYS A 63 -6.02 12.04 -20.24
CA LYS A 63 -6.09 10.61 -19.94
C LYS A 63 -4.75 9.86 -19.97
N LYS A 64 -3.62 10.57 -19.89
CA LYS A 64 -2.28 9.96 -19.94
C LYS A 64 -1.75 9.59 -18.55
N PHE A 65 -2.10 10.39 -17.56
CA PHE A 65 -1.65 10.22 -16.18
C PHE A 65 -2.75 10.64 -15.20
N ILE A 66 -2.67 10.10 -13.99
CA ILE A 66 -3.36 10.63 -12.81
C ILE A 66 -2.40 11.66 -12.21
N GLY A 67 -2.78 12.94 -12.24
CA GLY A 67 -2.00 14.01 -11.60
C GLY A 67 -2.33 14.16 -10.11
N PRO A 68 -1.80 15.21 -9.45
CA PRO A 68 -1.98 15.44 -8.02
C PRO A 68 -3.44 15.44 -7.56
N VAL A 69 -4.33 16.14 -8.28
CA VAL A 69 -5.78 16.18 -7.99
C VAL A 69 -6.43 14.80 -8.12
N GLY A 70 -5.97 14.00 -9.08
CA GLY A 70 -6.42 12.61 -9.25
C GLY A 70 -5.96 11.71 -8.10
N ILE A 71 -4.71 11.88 -7.65
CA ILE A 71 -4.14 11.15 -6.51
C ILE A 71 -4.86 11.52 -5.22
N GLU A 72 -5.16 12.80 -4.97
CA GLU A 72 -5.94 13.23 -3.81
C GLU A 72 -7.32 12.57 -3.77
N ARG A 73 -8.02 12.53 -4.91
CA ARG A 73 -9.31 11.84 -5.03
C ARG A 73 -9.18 10.33 -4.79
N LEU A 74 -8.13 9.70 -5.30
CA LEU A 74 -7.84 8.28 -5.05
C LEU A 74 -7.58 8.02 -3.56
N CYS A 75 -6.75 8.84 -2.91
CA CYS A 75 -6.41 8.72 -1.49
C CYS A 75 -7.66 8.90 -0.62
N LYS A 76 -8.49 9.91 -0.93
CA LYS A 76 -9.79 10.12 -0.29
C LYS A 76 -10.70 8.90 -0.43
N ASP A 77 -10.82 8.35 -1.65
CA ASP A 77 -11.61 7.14 -1.88
C ASP A 77 -11.03 5.94 -1.10
N LEU A 78 -9.70 5.84 -0.96
CA LEU A 78 -8.99 4.82 -0.18
C LEU A 78 -9.08 5.02 1.34
N GLN A 79 -9.49 6.20 1.81
CA GLN A 79 -9.46 6.63 3.22
C GLN A 79 -8.05 6.65 3.80
N VAL A 80 -7.10 7.17 3.03
CA VAL A 80 -5.72 7.43 3.43
C VAL A 80 -5.34 8.85 3.01
N GLU A 81 -4.34 9.42 3.68
CA GLU A 81 -3.80 10.71 3.26
C GLU A 81 -2.80 10.53 2.11
N PRO A 82 -2.64 11.53 1.21
CA PRO A 82 -1.59 11.50 0.18
C PRO A 82 -0.18 11.35 0.76
N GLU A 83 0.01 11.86 1.98
CA GLU A 83 1.25 11.82 2.76
C GLU A 83 1.34 10.60 3.68
N ASP A 84 0.44 9.62 3.58
CA ASP A 84 0.55 8.35 4.30
C ASP A 84 1.65 7.47 3.68
N VAL A 85 2.41 6.77 4.52
CA VAL A 85 3.48 5.87 4.07
C VAL A 85 2.95 4.76 3.16
N VAL A 86 1.69 4.35 3.33
CA VAL A 86 1.08 3.35 2.42
C VAL A 86 0.92 3.89 1.00
N THR A 87 0.71 5.21 0.83
CA THR A 87 0.61 5.85 -0.48
C THR A 87 1.95 5.79 -1.21
N LEU A 88 3.07 5.97 -0.49
CA LEU A 88 4.42 5.73 -1.01
C LEU A 88 4.63 4.26 -1.40
N VAL A 89 4.15 3.31 -0.58
CA VAL A 89 4.25 1.88 -0.91
C VAL A 89 3.42 1.52 -2.15
N ILE A 90 2.24 2.12 -2.33
CA ILE A 90 1.44 1.96 -3.55
C ILE A 90 2.23 2.48 -4.75
N ALA A 91 2.79 3.70 -4.68
CA ALA A 91 3.62 4.25 -5.75
C ALA A 91 4.79 3.32 -6.10
N TRP A 92 5.47 2.76 -5.09
CA TRP A 92 6.53 1.76 -5.28
C TRP A 92 6.03 0.48 -5.97
N LYS A 93 4.86 -0.03 -5.61
CA LYS A 93 4.24 -1.20 -6.28
C LYS A 93 3.85 -0.92 -7.72
N LEU A 94 3.45 0.32 -8.03
CA LEU A 94 3.20 0.76 -9.40
C LEU A 94 4.49 0.95 -10.23
N GLY A 95 5.65 1.05 -9.56
CA GLY A 95 6.89 1.46 -10.20
C GLY A 95 6.80 2.89 -10.73
N ALA A 96 6.10 3.77 -10.02
CA ALA A 96 5.90 5.14 -10.43
C ALA A 96 7.23 5.89 -10.49
N GLU A 97 7.50 6.55 -11.61
CA GLU A 97 8.79 7.25 -11.81
C GLU A 97 8.83 8.66 -11.21
N SER A 98 7.69 9.25 -10.88
CA SER A 98 7.60 10.68 -10.53
C SER A 98 6.58 10.92 -9.44
N MET A 99 7.01 11.59 -8.37
CA MET A 99 6.13 11.98 -7.28
C MET A 99 4.95 12.82 -7.78
N GLY A 100 3.75 12.48 -7.31
CA GLY A 100 2.52 13.18 -7.68
C GLY A 100 1.89 12.73 -9.01
N TYR A 101 2.46 11.76 -9.72
CA TYR A 101 1.93 11.29 -11.00
C TYR A 101 1.95 9.77 -11.14
N PHE A 102 0.86 9.19 -11.66
CA PHE A 102 0.83 7.79 -12.09
C PHE A 102 0.47 7.69 -13.58
N LYS A 103 1.34 7.09 -14.39
CA LYS A 103 1.05 6.82 -15.80
C LYS A 103 0.17 5.57 -15.96
N LEU A 104 -0.55 5.48 -17.07
CA LEU A 104 -1.41 4.33 -17.36
C LEU A 104 -0.65 2.99 -17.32
N ASN A 105 0.57 2.93 -17.87
CA ASN A 105 1.36 1.69 -17.89
C ASN A 105 1.82 1.29 -16.48
N GLU A 106 2.29 2.25 -15.67
CA GLU A 106 2.69 2.03 -14.27
C GLU A 106 1.48 1.49 -13.46
N TRP A 107 0.33 2.13 -13.64
CA TRP A 107 -0.93 1.70 -13.05
C TRP A 107 -1.30 0.27 -13.44
N LYS A 108 -1.43 -0.02 -14.75
CA LYS A 108 -1.84 -1.35 -15.24
C LYS A 108 -0.90 -2.44 -14.75
N ASN A 109 0.41 -2.24 -14.88
CA ASN A 109 1.41 -3.22 -14.47
C ASN A 109 1.38 -3.48 -12.95
N GLY A 110 1.39 -2.41 -12.15
CA GLY A 110 1.38 -2.54 -10.69
C GLY A 110 0.09 -3.14 -10.15
N MET A 111 -1.05 -2.65 -10.63
CA MET A 111 -2.36 -3.14 -10.24
C MET A 111 -2.59 -4.60 -10.65
N ALA A 112 -2.14 -5.00 -11.84
CA ALA A 112 -2.15 -6.41 -12.26
C ALA A 112 -1.28 -7.28 -11.33
N SER A 113 -0.08 -6.81 -10.97
CA SER A 113 0.82 -7.56 -10.07
C SER A 113 0.25 -7.74 -8.65
N MET A 114 -0.64 -6.84 -8.23
CA MET A 114 -1.37 -6.90 -6.95
C MET A 114 -2.76 -7.53 -7.09
N GLU A 115 -3.14 -7.98 -8.29
CA GLU A 115 -4.48 -8.48 -8.62
C GLU A 115 -5.63 -7.53 -8.25
N CYS A 116 -5.36 -6.22 -8.26
CA CYS A 116 -6.29 -5.17 -7.87
C CYS A 116 -6.86 -4.44 -9.09
N ASP A 117 -8.10 -4.72 -9.46
CA ASP A 117 -8.78 -4.04 -10.59
C ASP A 117 -9.83 -3.00 -10.14
N ASN A 118 -9.95 -2.75 -8.83
CA ASN A 118 -10.88 -1.79 -8.27
C ASN A 118 -10.47 -1.35 -6.85
N ILE A 119 -11.14 -0.29 -6.37
CA ILE A 119 -10.89 0.32 -5.05
C ILE A 119 -11.05 -0.64 -3.87
N ILE A 120 -12.00 -1.58 -3.93
CA ILE A 120 -12.29 -2.50 -2.80
C ILE A 120 -11.11 -3.46 -2.63
N LYS A 121 -10.60 -4.01 -3.73
CA LYS A 121 -9.43 -4.90 -3.70
C LYS A 121 -8.19 -4.17 -3.18
N LEU A 122 -7.90 -2.97 -3.69
CA LEU A 122 -6.75 -2.19 -3.19
C LEU A 122 -6.91 -1.82 -1.70
N LYS A 123 -8.12 -1.46 -1.25
CA LYS A 123 -8.40 -1.22 0.18
C LYS A 123 -8.08 -2.42 1.04
N SER A 124 -8.51 -3.63 0.64
CA SER A 124 -8.22 -4.85 1.39
C SER A 124 -6.72 -5.18 1.48
N MET A 125 -5.92 -4.65 0.54
CA MET A 125 -4.47 -4.83 0.50
C MET A 125 -3.70 -3.79 1.34
N LEU A 126 -4.33 -2.71 1.81
CA LEU A 126 -3.61 -1.62 2.49
C LEU A 126 -2.86 -2.09 3.75
N SER A 127 -3.37 -3.09 4.48
CA SER A 127 -2.68 -3.66 5.63
C SER A 127 -1.42 -4.41 5.21
N SER A 128 -1.54 -5.30 4.22
CA SER A 128 -0.40 -6.10 3.75
C SER A 128 0.68 -5.24 3.10
N LEU A 129 0.30 -4.14 2.44
CA LEU A 129 1.24 -3.15 1.92
C LEU A 129 2.04 -2.47 3.04
N ARG A 130 1.39 -2.11 4.16
CA ARG A 130 2.12 -1.56 5.33
C ARG A 130 3.05 -2.58 5.95
N ASP A 131 2.67 -3.86 5.98
CA ASP A 131 3.52 -4.94 6.52
C ASP A 131 4.84 -5.12 5.74
N LEU A 132 4.90 -4.72 4.47
CA LEU A 132 6.15 -4.74 3.69
C LEU A 132 7.24 -3.84 4.30
N LEU A 133 6.86 -2.80 5.06
CA LEU A 133 7.81 -1.92 5.73
C LEU A 133 8.45 -2.56 6.96
N LYS A 134 7.84 -3.63 7.50
CA LYS A 134 8.38 -4.40 8.63
C LYS A 134 9.47 -5.38 8.19
N ASP A 135 9.45 -5.79 6.92
CA ASP A 135 10.50 -6.62 6.35
C ASP A 135 11.72 -5.77 5.98
N GLY A 136 12.88 -6.05 6.58
CA GLY A 136 14.08 -5.23 6.40
C GLY A 136 14.59 -5.18 4.96
N ALA A 137 14.38 -6.23 4.16
CA ALA A 137 14.82 -6.28 2.77
C ALA A 137 13.88 -5.47 1.86
N GLN A 138 12.56 -5.59 2.03
CA GLN A 138 11.57 -4.78 1.34
C GLN A 138 11.68 -3.30 1.75
N PHE A 139 11.82 -3.01 3.05
CA PHE A 139 12.04 -1.66 3.54
C PHE A 139 13.28 -1.02 2.89
N LYS A 140 14.40 -1.76 2.77
CA LYS A 140 15.60 -1.26 2.06
C LYS A 140 15.31 -0.90 0.60
N LYS A 141 14.48 -1.67 -0.10
CA LYS A 141 14.08 -1.38 -1.49
C LYS A 141 13.17 -0.15 -1.56
N ILE A 142 12.16 -0.06 -0.69
CA ILE A 142 11.22 1.06 -0.62
C ILE A 142 11.96 2.36 -0.25
N TYR A 143 12.84 2.30 0.74
CA TYR A 143 13.67 3.43 1.17
C TYR A 143 14.57 3.96 0.05
N ARG A 144 15.19 3.06 -0.73
CA ARG A 144 16.00 3.45 -1.90
C ARG A 144 15.15 4.05 -3.01
N TYR A 145 13.99 3.45 -3.28
CA TYR A 145 13.04 3.95 -4.25
C TYR A 145 12.54 5.35 -3.91
N ALA A 146 12.24 5.63 -2.64
CA ALA A 146 11.74 6.93 -2.19
C ALA A 146 12.66 8.10 -2.60
N PHE A 147 13.98 7.88 -2.59
CA PHE A 147 14.95 8.88 -3.05
C PHE A 147 14.86 9.17 -4.56
N ASP A 148 14.65 8.15 -5.38
CA ASP A 148 14.44 8.32 -6.82
C ASP A 148 13.07 8.95 -7.11
N PHE A 149 12.06 8.54 -6.36
CA PHE A 149 10.67 8.98 -6.52
C PHE A 149 10.47 10.47 -6.21
N SER A 150 11.10 10.97 -5.14
CA SER A 150 10.91 12.35 -4.65
C SER A 150 11.80 13.41 -5.29
N ARG A 151 12.75 12.99 -6.12
CA ARG A 151 13.71 13.90 -6.75
C ARG A 151 13.19 14.36 -8.10
N ASP A 152 13.54 15.57 -8.49
CA ASP A 152 13.41 16.03 -9.88
C ASP A 152 14.33 15.24 -10.81
N LYS A 153 13.82 14.83 -11.98
CA LYS A 153 14.53 13.95 -12.93
C LYS A 153 15.91 14.46 -13.36
N ASP A 154 16.11 15.78 -13.34
CA ASP A 154 17.36 16.42 -13.76
C ASP A 154 18.38 16.57 -12.62
N GLN A 155 18.00 16.26 -11.38
CA GLN A 155 18.84 16.44 -10.20
C GLN A 155 19.49 15.12 -9.75
N LYS A 156 20.62 15.20 -9.05
CA LYS A 156 21.29 14.02 -8.45
C LYS A 156 21.10 13.94 -6.92
N SER A 157 20.35 14.89 -6.38
CA SER A 157 20.12 15.09 -4.95
C SER A 157 18.68 15.52 -4.71
N LEU A 158 18.20 15.31 -3.48
CA LEU A 158 16.97 15.90 -2.97
C LEU A 158 17.29 17.25 -2.34
N ASP A 159 16.39 18.22 -2.47
CA ASP A 159 16.43 19.40 -1.61
C ASP A 159 16.15 18.99 -0.15
N ILE A 160 16.67 19.77 0.79
CA ILE A 160 16.58 19.42 2.21
C ILE A 160 15.14 19.37 2.74
N THR A 161 14.21 20.16 2.16
CA THR A 161 12.81 20.19 2.61
C THR A 161 12.12 18.88 2.25
N THR A 162 12.24 18.47 0.99
CA THR A 162 11.69 17.20 0.50
C THR A 162 12.35 16.01 1.19
N ALA A 163 13.68 16.05 1.38
CA ALA A 163 14.38 14.97 2.06
C ALA A 163 13.91 14.79 3.51
N LYS A 164 13.75 15.88 4.27
CA LYS A 164 13.22 15.83 5.65
C LYS A 164 11.80 15.24 5.69
N ALA A 165 10.92 15.68 4.80
CA ALA A 165 9.54 15.17 4.74
C ALA A 165 9.52 13.66 4.45
N MET A 166 10.33 13.21 3.49
CA MET A 166 10.41 11.78 3.12
C MET A 166 11.07 10.93 4.23
N LEU A 167 12.08 11.46 4.93
CA LEU A 167 12.69 10.78 6.07
C LEU A 167 11.70 10.63 7.22
N LEU A 168 10.95 11.69 7.56
CA LEU A 168 9.88 11.62 8.57
C LEU A 168 8.86 10.56 8.17
N LEU A 169 8.40 10.57 6.92
CA LEU A 169 7.43 9.59 6.44
C LEU A 169 7.89 8.13 6.61
N LEU A 170 9.17 7.86 6.34
CA LEU A 170 9.73 6.50 6.36
C LEU A 170 10.19 6.05 7.76
N LEU A 171 10.66 6.97 8.59
CA LEU A 171 11.42 6.66 9.80
C LEU A 171 10.76 7.09 11.12
N ASN A 172 9.67 7.87 11.08
CA ASN A 172 9.03 8.40 12.29
C ASN A 172 8.65 7.32 13.32
N ASN A 173 8.35 6.10 12.86
CA ASN A 173 7.95 4.99 13.73
C ASN A 173 9.07 3.95 13.95
N SER A 174 10.25 4.11 13.35
CA SER A 174 11.32 3.09 13.36
C SER A 174 12.65 3.58 13.89
N TRP A 175 12.88 4.89 13.97
CA TRP A 175 14.12 5.46 14.48
C TRP A 175 13.85 6.56 15.51
N SER A 176 14.26 6.32 16.76
CA SER A 176 13.99 7.23 17.88
C SER A 176 14.67 8.59 17.77
N LEU A 177 15.78 8.69 17.02
CA LEU A 177 16.54 9.93 16.85
C LEU A 177 16.11 10.72 15.61
N ILE A 178 15.03 10.34 14.93
CA ILE A 178 14.56 11.03 13.74
C ILE A 178 14.27 12.52 14.02
N SER A 179 13.60 12.83 15.13
CA SER A 179 13.30 14.22 15.50
C SER A 179 14.58 15.04 15.70
N ASP A 180 15.57 14.48 16.38
CA ASP A 180 16.88 15.09 16.59
C ASP A 180 17.64 15.28 15.27
N PHE A 181 17.58 14.29 14.38
CA PHE A 181 18.21 14.38 13.06
C PHE A 181 17.57 15.47 12.21
N ILE A 182 16.24 15.59 12.24
CA ILE A 182 15.52 16.66 11.53
C ILE A 182 15.88 18.04 12.11
N GLU A 183 16.01 18.15 13.43
CA GLU A 183 16.46 19.37 14.09
C GLU A 183 17.89 19.74 13.70
N PHE A 184 18.81 18.78 13.71
CA PHE A 184 20.17 18.95 13.20
C PHE A 184 20.16 19.48 11.77
N LEU A 185 19.40 18.85 10.86
CA LEU A 185 19.32 19.29 9.47
C LEU A 185 18.78 20.73 9.35
N ASN A 186 17.85 21.16 10.22
CA ASN A 186 17.34 22.53 10.24
C ASN A 186 18.40 23.57 10.63
N GLN A 187 19.31 23.21 11.54
CA GLN A 187 20.38 24.10 12.02
C GLN A 187 21.66 24.00 11.16
N SER A 188 21.76 22.97 10.34
CA SER A 188 22.96 22.68 9.55
C SER A 188 23.13 23.56 8.30
N LYS A 189 24.32 23.47 7.71
CA LYS A 189 24.66 24.05 6.40
C LYS A 189 24.05 23.28 5.21
N TYR A 190 23.54 22.06 5.41
CA TYR A 190 23.09 21.20 4.32
C TYR A 190 21.80 21.74 3.69
N LYS A 191 21.83 21.94 2.36
CA LYS A 191 20.67 22.35 1.57
C LYS A 191 20.13 21.26 0.66
N ILE A 192 20.90 20.19 0.50
CA ILE A 192 20.55 19.02 -0.31
C ILE A 192 21.04 17.74 0.38
N ILE A 193 20.42 16.61 0.06
CA ILE A 193 20.88 15.27 0.42
C ILE A 193 21.14 14.48 -0.87
N ASN A 194 22.36 13.98 -1.03
CA ASN A 194 22.72 13.14 -2.17
C ASN A 194 22.40 11.65 -1.92
N ARG A 195 22.54 10.82 -2.97
CA ARG A 195 22.19 9.39 -2.89
C ARG A 195 23.03 8.63 -1.86
N ASP A 196 24.31 8.98 -1.75
CA ASP A 196 25.24 8.32 -0.84
C ASP A 196 24.84 8.60 0.61
N GLN A 197 24.66 9.87 0.97
CA GLN A 197 24.16 10.32 2.27
C GLN A 197 22.83 9.65 2.64
N TRP A 198 21.88 9.59 1.72
CA TRP A 198 20.60 8.92 1.91
C TRP A 198 20.77 7.44 2.24
N ASN A 199 21.54 6.70 1.42
CA ASN A 199 21.74 5.27 1.62
C ASN A 199 22.54 4.95 2.88
N SER A 200 23.56 5.76 3.18
CA SER A 200 24.41 5.61 4.36
C SER A 200 23.63 5.89 5.64
N LEU A 201 22.66 6.82 5.63
CA LEU A 201 21.78 7.04 6.76
C LEU A 201 20.99 5.77 7.14
N LEU A 202 20.46 5.03 6.15
CA LEU A 202 19.77 3.76 6.45
C LEU A 202 20.70 2.72 7.09
N GLU A 203 21.95 2.66 6.64
CA GLU A 203 22.93 1.74 7.23
C GLU A 203 23.29 2.17 8.65
N PHE A 204 23.52 3.47 8.84
CA PHE A 204 23.79 4.08 10.15
C PHE A 204 22.66 3.79 11.15
N ILE A 205 21.40 3.96 10.75
CA ILE A 205 20.24 3.66 11.59
C ILE A 205 20.22 2.18 12.01
N ARG A 206 20.75 1.26 11.19
CA ARG A 206 20.76 -0.17 11.50
C ARG A 206 21.95 -0.61 12.35
N THR A 207 23.08 0.05 12.21
CA THR A 207 24.33 -0.30 12.92
C THR A 207 24.46 0.43 14.25
N VAL A 208 24.05 1.70 14.28
CA VAL A 208 24.23 2.65 15.39
C VAL A 208 22.88 3.02 16.02
N SER A 209 21.88 2.12 15.97
CA SER A 209 20.50 2.41 16.40
C SER A 209 20.37 2.92 17.85
N SER A 210 21.40 2.75 18.68
CA SER A 210 21.41 3.15 20.08
C SER A 210 21.75 4.63 20.25
N SER A 211 21.01 5.31 21.13
CA SER A 211 21.19 6.74 21.45
C SER A 211 22.51 7.06 22.15
N ASP A 212 23.26 6.04 22.59
CA ASP A 212 24.58 6.19 23.20
C ASP A 212 25.71 6.21 22.17
N PHE A 213 25.41 5.98 20.87
CA PHE A 213 26.38 5.86 19.78
C PHE A 213 27.56 4.91 20.10
N SER A 214 27.37 3.94 20.99
CA SER A 214 28.45 3.05 21.45
C SER A 214 29.05 2.19 20.34
N LYS A 215 28.30 1.98 19.25
CA LYS A 215 28.70 1.24 18.05
C LYS A 215 29.16 2.14 16.90
N TYR A 216 29.18 3.44 17.11
CA TYR A 216 29.65 4.39 16.11
C TYR A 216 31.17 4.34 16.04
N ASP A 217 31.70 4.24 14.82
CA ASP A 217 33.13 4.30 14.53
C ASP A 217 33.43 5.63 13.84
N GLU A 218 34.05 6.55 14.59
CA GLU A 218 34.51 7.87 14.12
C GLU A 218 35.54 7.77 13.00
N THR A 219 36.22 6.63 12.85
CA THR A 219 37.18 6.38 11.76
C THR A 219 36.55 5.65 10.57
N GLY A 220 35.26 5.35 10.67
CA GLY A 220 34.48 4.72 9.61
C GLY A 220 34.32 5.62 8.39
N ALA A 221 34.06 5.02 7.23
CA ALA A 221 33.81 5.74 5.98
C ALA A 221 32.38 6.31 5.89
N TRP A 222 31.89 6.90 6.98
CA TRP A 222 30.59 7.55 7.00
C TRP A 222 30.64 8.89 6.26
N PRO A 223 29.54 9.35 5.65
CA PRO A 223 29.47 10.70 5.15
C PRO A 223 29.63 11.70 6.30
N VAL A 224 30.41 12.76 6.08
CA VAL A 224 30.68 13.83 7.07
C VAL A 224 29.41 14.37 7.75
N MET A 225 28.27 14.38 7.03
CA MET A 225 26.98 14.78 7.58
C MET A 225 26.55 13.93 8.79
N LEU A 226 26.81 12.62 8.77
CA LEU A 226 26.47 11.72 9.87
C LEU A 226 27.42 11.92 11.05
N ASP A 227 28.70 12.16 10.77
CA ASP A 227 29.70 12.45 11.81
C ASP A 227 29.36 13.77 12.54
N GLU A 228 29.04 14.81 11.77
CA GLU A 228 28.55 16.10 12.30
C GLU A 228 27.25 15.94 13.10
N PHE A 229 26.36 15.02 12.71
CA PHE A 229 25.13 14.73 13.45
C PHE A 229 25.43 14.08 14.81
N VAL A 230 26.30 13.07 14.86
CA VAL A 230 26.68 12.40 16.11
C VAL A 230 27.28 13.42 17.07
N GLN A 231 28.23 14.23 16.60
CA GLN A 231 28.84 15.28 17.41
C GLN A 231 27.79 16.27 17.94
N TRP A 232 26.91 16.77 17.06
CA TRP A 232 25.84 17.69 17.44
C TRP A 232 24.92 17.10 18.52
N TYR A 233 24.55 15.82 18.40
CA TYR A 233 23.68 15.16 19.37
C TYR A 233 24.36 14.97 20.73
N LEU A 234 25.64 14.57 20.74
CA LEU A 234 26.41 14.42 21.97
C LEU A 234 26.61 15.76 22.69
N ASP A 235 26.80 16.85 21.95
CA ASP A 235 26.93 18.18 22.56
C ASP A 235 25.57 18.68 23.10
N LYS A 236 24.48 18.45 22.36
CA LYS A 236 23.10 18.76 22.82
C LYS A 236 22.76 18.04 24.12
N THR A 237 23.11 16.76 24.24
CA THR A 237 22.80 15.94 25.42
C THR A 237 23.67 16.27 26.64
N LYS A 238 24.91 16.77 26.45
CA LYS A 238 25.75 17.27 27.55
C LYS A 238 25.25 18.59 28.15
N MET A 239 24.52 19.39 27.37
CA MET A 239 24.01 20.70 27.80
C MET A 239 22.60 20.63 28.43
N SER A 240 21.94 19.48 28.38
CA SER A 240 20.58 19.26 28.91
C SER A 240 20.59 18.55 30.25
#